data_AF-A0A7J8YBY3-F1
#
_entry.id   AF-A0A7J8YBY3-F1
#
_cell.length_a   1.000
_cell.length_b   1.000
_cell.length_c   1.000
_cell.angle_alpha   90.00
_cell.angle_beta   90.00
_cell.angle_gamma   90.00
#
_symmetry.space_group_name_H-M   'P 1'
#
loop_
_entity.id
_entity.type
_entity.pdbx_description
1 polymer ?
#
loop_
_entity_poly.entity_id
_entity_poly.type
_entity_poly.pdbx_seq_one_letter_code
_entity_poly.pdbx_strand_id
1 'polypeptide(L)'
;MNVFFDEEKLEKGEQLSQALSLAIAASNLSIIVLSVDYASSKSCLAELSDIMHRKDTQGHIVLPIFYHVDPSHVRNLGGSFKTSFIHHESNMLHQVQRWKTAFAEIGKLKGWHIEGGKFDRPETEYIKDIVEYVIKKLMSSKFRSASAELTGIDDQKKTILRLIEKEDSRLIGLWGQGGIGKTTLSDVI
;
A
#
# COMPACT_ATOMS: atom_id res chain seq x y z
N MET A 1 -10.35 -5.01 9.02
CA MET A 1 -9.09 -4.51 8.43
C MET A 1 -8.11 -4.45 9.58
N ASN A 2 -7.02 -5.23 9.53
CA ASN A 2 -6.01 -5.19 10.58
C ASN A 2 -4.95 -4.18 10.16
N VAL A 3 -4.61 -3.25 11.05
CA VAL A 3 -3.59 -2.24 10.82
C VAL A 3 -2.49 -2.49 11.82
N PHE A 4 -1.27 -2.64 11.32
CA PHE A 4 -0.09 -2.59 12.15
C PHE A 4 0.48 -1.17 12.03
N PHE A 5 0.54 -0.46 13.15
CA PHE A 5 1.23 0.81 13.24
C PHE A 5 2.56 0.55 13.94
N ASP A 6 3.65 0.97 13.32
CA ASP A 6 4.94 0.93 13.99
C ASP A 6 4.98 2.07 15.00
N GLU A 7 4.61 1.79 16.25
CA GLU A 7 4.91 2.71 17.34
C GLU A 7 6.44 2.76 17.46
N GLU A 8 7.04 3.96 17.45
CA GLU A 8 8.47 4.24 17.68
C GLU A 8 8.96 3.77 19.08
N LYS A 9 8.76 2.51 19.43
CA LYS A 9 9.27 1.85 20.63
C LYS A 9 10.44 0.93 20.30
N LEU A 10 10.88 0.89 19.05
CA LEU A 10 12.11 0.21 18.66
C LEU A 10 13.28 1.16 18.90
N GLU A 11 14.12 0.79 19.88
CA GLU A 11 15.30 1.55 20.26
C GLU A 11 16.13 1.90 19.02
N LYS A 12 16.50 3.19 18.93
CA LYS A 12 17.24 3.78 17.83
C LYS A 12 18.46 2.92 17.47
N GLY A 13 18.40 2.19 16.35
CA GLY A 13 19.58 1.67 15.66
C GLY A 13 19.71 0.16 15.52
N GLU A 14 18.76 -0.65 15.97
CA GLU A 14 18.78 -2.10 15.67
C GLU A 14 18.01 -2.44 14.40
N GLN A 15 18.39 -3.57 13.80
CA GLN A 15 17.66 -4.17 12.67
C GLN A 15 16.16 -4.20 12.96
N LEU A 16 15.39 -4.03 11.88
CA LEU A 16 13.94 -4.15 11.85
C LEU A 16 13.50 -5.31 12.76
N SER A 17 12.83 -4.99 13.87
CA SER A 17 12.53 -6.01 14.89
C SER A 17 11.84 -7.19 14.22
N GLN A 18 12.12 -8.41 14.69
CA GLN A 18 11.55 -9.61 14.08
C GLN A 18 10.02 -9.53 13.97
N ALA A 19 9.37 -8.86 14.94
CA ALA A 19 7.94 -8.56 14.92
C ALA A 19 7.53 -7.63 13.77
N LEU A 20 8.27 -6.54 13.55
CA LEU A 20 8.05 -5.62 12.42
C LEU A 20 8.28 -6.33 11.08
N SER A 21 9.29 -7.20 11.00
CA SER A 21 9.61 -7.98 9.79
C SER A 21 8.46 -8.91 9.42
N LEU A 22 7.89 -9.57 10.43
CA LEU A 22 6.75 -10.46 10.28
C LEU A 22 5.46 -9.71 9.95
N ALA A 23 5.24 -8.55 10.58
CA ALA A 23 4.08 -7.70 10.30
C ALA A 23 4.09 -7.19 8.86
N ILE A 24 5.26 -6.70 8.39
CA ILE A 24 5.45 -6.30 7.00
C ILE A 24 5.25 -7.52 6.08
N ALA A 25 5.71 -8.71 6.48
CA ALA A 25 5.52 -9.93 5.70
C ALA A 25 4.08 -10.39 5.55
N ALA A 26 3.28 -10.25 6.61
CA ALA A 26 1.88 -10.62 6.59
C ALA A 26 0.98 -9.54 5.97
N SER A 27 1.53 -8.36 5.65
CA SER A 27 0.77 -7.23 5.12
C SER A 27 0.56 -7.37 3.62
N ASN A 28 -0.66 -7.05 3.16
CA ASN A 28 -0.97 -6.98 1.73
C ASN A 28 -0.60 -5.62 1.11
N LEU A 29 -0.40 -4.61 1.95
CA LEU A 29 -0.18 -3.22 1.54
C LEU A 29 0.59 -2.47 2.64
N SER A 30 1.49 -1.57 2.24
CA SER A 30 2.14 -0.59 3.13
C SER A 30 1.83 0.84 2.69
N ILE A 31 1.51 1.70 3.67
CA ILE A 31 1.40 3.14 3.48
C ILE A 31 2.67 3.77 4.05
N ILE A 32 3.38 4.56 3.25
CA ILE A 32 4.65 5.20 3.66
C ILE A 32 4.44 6.70 3.73
N VAL A 33 4.57 7.28 4.92
CA VAL A 33 4.46 8.73 5.14
C VAL A 33 5.85 9.34 5.06
N LEU A 34 6.17 9.93 3.90
CA LEU A 34 7.44 10.60 3.65
C LEU A 34 7.35 12.04 4.13
N SER A 35 7.96 12.34 5.28
CA SER A 35 8.06 13.68 5.87
C SER A 35 9.45 14.29 5.64
N VAL A 36 9.61 15.59 5.96
CA VAL A 36 10.86 16.36 5.78
C VAL A 36 12.08 15.68 6.41
N ASP A 37 11.88 15.03 7.57
CA ASP A 37 12.95 14.42 8.37
C ASP A 37 13.04 12.89 8.20
N TYR A 38 12.22 12.28 7.32
CA TYR A 38 12.17 10.83 7.15
C TYR A 38 13.57 10.22 6.92
N ALA A 39 14.37 10.83 6.04
CA ALA A 39 15.70 10.31 5.69
C ALA A 39 16.76 10.54 6.78
N SER A 40 16.46 11.27 7.85
CA SER A 40 17.36 11.40 8.99
C SER A 40 17.45 10.10 9.81
N SER A 41 16.38 9.29 9.79
CA SER A 41 16.29 8.02 10.52
C SER A 41 16.83 6.86 9.68
N LYS A 42 17.87 6.19 10.19
CA LYS A 42 18.39 4.96 9.58
C LYS A 42 17.36 3.83 9.59
N SER A 43 16.52 3.74 10.62
CA SER A 43 15.47 2.72 10.72
C SER A 43 14.45 2.90 9.61
N CYS A 44 13.92 4.11 9.44
CA CYS A 44 12.94 4.42 8.40
C CYS A 44 13.48 4.14 6.99
N LEU A 45 14.79 4.38 6.76
CA LEU A 45 15.45 4.05 5.49
C LEU A 45 15.64 2.54 5.29
N ALA A 46 15.97 1.80 6.34
CA ALA A 46 16.08 0.34 6.30
C ALA A 46 14.73 -0.33 6.02
N GLU A 47 13.68 0.08 6.75
CA GLU A 47 12.30 -0.37 6.56
C GLU A 47 11.81 -0.12 5.13
N LEU A 48 12.03 1.10 4.63
CA LEU A 48 11.67 1.45 3.25
C LEU A 48 12.35 0.52 2.24
N SER A 49 13.66 0.26 2.41
CA SER A 49 14.40 -0.65 1.53
C SER A 49 13.87 -2.07 1.54
N ASP A 50 13.40 -2.58 2.67
CA ASP A 50 12.82 -3.92 2.76
C ASP A 50 11.40 -3.96 2.17
N ILE A 51 10.59 -2.94 2.40
CA ILE A 51 9.25 -2.80 1.81
C ILE A 51 9.33 -2.71 0.29
N MET A 52 10.25 -1.89 -0.23
CA MET A 52 10.46 -1.77 -1.68
C MET A 52 11.00 -3.06 -2.29
N HIS A 53 11.88 -3.78 -1.59
CA HIS A 53 12.32 -5.09 -2.04
C HIS A 53 11.16 -6.09 -2.16
N ARG A 54 10.22 -6.10 -1.21
CA ARG A 54 9.01 -6.94 -1.28
C ARG A 54 8.06 -6.51 -2.38
N LYS A 55 7.92 -5.21 -2.62
CA LYS A 55 7.14 -4.71 -3.76
C LYS A 55 7.61 -5.33 -5.06
N ASP A 56 8.93 -5.38 -5.27
CA ASP A 56 9.51 -5.85 -6.52
C ASP A 56 9.57 -7.38 -6.62
N THR A 57 9.72 -8.09 -5.50
CA THR A 57 9.86 -9.57 -5.49
C THR A 57 8.56 -10.33 -5.22
N GLN A 58 7.61 -9.74 -4.50
CA GLN A 58 6.40 -10.40 -4.00
C GLN A 58 5.11 -9.70 -4.45
N GLY A 59 5.20 -8.62 -5.23
CA GLY A 59 4.03 -7.87 -5.68
C GLY A 59 3.33 -7.08 -4.57
N HIS A 60 4.03 -6.81 -3.46
CA HIS A 60 3.51 -6.04 -2.33
C HIS A 60 3.05 -4.64 -2.77
N ILE A 61 1.90 -4.18 -2.29
CA ILE A 61 1.37 -2.86 -2.68
C ILE A 61 1.98 -1.79 -1.78
N VAL A 62 2.57 -0.76 -2.39
CA VAL A 62 3.16 0.38 -1.65
C VAL A 62 2.47 1.67 -2.08
N LEU A 63 1.99 2.42 -1.08
CA LEU A 63 1.29 3.68 -1.26
C LEU A 63 2.06 4.81 -0.56
N PRO A 64 2.75 5.70 -1.29
CA PRO A 64 3.41 6.84 -0.67
C PRO A 64 2.42 7.99 -0.37
N ILE A 65 2.66 8.64 0.77
CA ILE A 65 2.10 9.93 1.14
C ILE A 65 3.30 10.87 1.28
N PHE A 66 3.36 11.89 0.43
CA PHE A 66 4.35 12.95 0.48
C PHE A 66 3.81 14.05 1.40
N TYR A 67 4.22 14.04 2.66
CA TYR A 67 3.69 14.90 3.72
C TYR A 67 4.61 16.10 3.96
N HIS A 68 4.18 17.27 3.50
CA HIS A 68 4.94 18.53 3.48
C HIS A 68 6.30 18.42 2.79
N VAL A 69 6.38 17.56 1.76
CA VAL A 69 7.58 17.38 0.95
C VAL A 69 7.23 17.32 -0.51
N ASP A 70 8.03 17.99 -1.35
CA ASP A 70 7.90 17.85 -2.79
C ASP A 70 8.32 16.42 -3.21
N PRO A 71 7.45 15.65 -3.90
CA PRO A 71 7.80 14.35 -4.45
C PRO A 71 9.06 14.37 -5.33
N SER A 72 9.35 15.50 -5.99
CA SER A 72 10.56 15.71 -6.78
C SER A 72 11.83 15.63 -5.94
N HIS A 73 11.80 16.12 -4.70
CA HIS A 73 12.90 16.00 -3.75
C HIS A 73 13.10 14.56 -3.30
N VAL A 74 12.03 13.77 -3.15
CA VAL A 74 12.15 12.34 -2.85
C VAL A 74 12.81 11.61 -4.03
N ARG A 75 12.24 11.77 -5.23
CA ARG A 75 12.71 11.09 -6.45
C ARG A 75 14.17 11.41 -6.78
N ASN A 76 14.57 12.66 -6.61
CA ASN A 76 15.89 13.16 -7.01
C ASN A 76 16.86 13.33 -5.82
N LEU A 77 16.48 12.89 -4.62
CA LEU A 77 17.27 13.09 -3.39
C LEU A 77 17.63 14.57 -3.16
N GLY A 78 16.68 15.47 -3.44
CA GLY A 78 16.78 16.92 -3.26
C GLY A 78 16.39 17.38 -1.86
N GLY A 79 16.34 18.70 -1.65
CA GLY A 79 15.91 19.31 -0.38
C GLY A 79 16.71 18.84 0.84
N SER A 80 16.02 18.64 1.97
CA SER A 80 16.59 18.15 3.24
C SER A 80 17.17 16.73 3.13
N PHE A 81 16.65 15.92 2.21
CA PHE A 81 17.09 14.54 2.02
C PHE A 81 18.54 14.46 1.55
N LYS A 82 18.98 15.40 0.70
CA LYS A 82 20.38 15.46 0.24
C LYS A 82 21.35 15.51 1.41
N THR A 83 21.11 16.42 2.36
CA THR A 83 21.94 16.59 3.56
C THR A 83 21.89 15.36 4.45
N SER A 84 20.70 14.78 4.62
CA SER A 84 20.51 13.55 5.42
C SER A 84 21.32 12.38 4.86
N PHE A 85 21.30 12.17 3.54
CA PHE A 85 22.08 11.12 2.91
C PHE A 85 23.59 11.36 2.96
N ILE A 86 24.05 12.61 2.81
CA ILE A 86 25.48 12.96 2.98
C ILE A 86 25.95 12.60 4.39
N HIS A 87 25.12 12.85 5.41
CA HIS A 87 25.46 12.52 6.80
C HIS A 87 25.62 11.01 7.02
N HIS A 88 24.81 10.18 6.35
CA HIS A 88 24.91 8.72 6.48
C HIS A 88 26.10 8.11 5.71
N GLU A 89 26.59 8.76 4.65
CA GLU A 89 27.67 8.23 3.80
C GLU A 89 29.01 8.06 4.52
N SER A 90 29.24 8.76 5.62
CA SER A 90 30.53 8.75 6.32
C SER A 90 30.93 7.38 6.89
N ASN A 91 29.98 6.44 7.03
CA ASN A 91 30.23 5.16 7.70
C ASN A 91 29.64 3.91 7.00
N MET A 92 28.78 4.04 5.97
CA MET A 92 27.95 2.91 5.48
C MET A 92 27.63 2.93 3.97
N LEU A 93 28.64 3.04 3.11
CA LEU A 93 28.47 3.22 1.65
C LEU A 93 27.49 2.24 0.98
N HIS A 94 27.62 0.93 1.22
CA HIS A 94 26.74 -0.07 0.58
C HIS A 94 25.26 0.05 1.01
N GLN A 95 25.00 0.29 2.30
CA GLN A 95 23.63 0.43 2.81
C GLN A 95 23.00 1.73 2.31
N VAL A 96 23.78 2.81 2.27
CA VAL A 96 23.31 4.11 1.77
C VAL A 96 22.90 4.02 0.30
N GLN A 97 23.63 3.29 -0.54
CA GLN A 97 23.21 3.11 -1.94
C GLN A 97 21.90 2.33 -2.09
N ARG A 98 21.68 1.32 -1.23
CA ARG A 98 20.41 0.60 -1.18
C ARG A 98 19.27 1.53 -0.78
N TRP A 99 19.47 2.34 0.27
CA TRP A 99 18.49 3.33 0.73
C TRP A 99 18.19 4.38 -0.34
N LYS A 100 19.21 4.94 -0.99
CA LYS A 100 19.05 5.92 -2.08
C LYS A 100 18.22 5.35 -3.24
N THR A 101 18.51 4.11 -3.63
CA THR A 101 17.73 3.40 -4.66
C THR A 101 16.27 3.27 -4.24
N ALA A 102 16.00 2.75 -3.03
CA ALA A 102 14.63 2.60 -2.53
C ALA A 102 13.88 3.93 -2.45
N PHE A 103 14.56 4.99 -2.00
CA PHE A 103 14.01 6.34 -1.87
C PHE A 103 13.67 6.96 -3.24
N ALA A 104 14.55 6.80 -4.23
CA ALA A 104 14.29 7.24 -5.59
C ALA A 104 13.14 6.47 -6.23
N GLU A 105 13.06 5.15 -6.01
CA GLU A 105 11.98 4.31 -6.54
C GLU A 105 10.62 4.64 -5.92
N ILE A 106 10.53 4.84 -4.59
CA ILE A 106 9.26 5.24 -3.97
C ILE A 106 8.81 6.63 -4.45
N GLY A 107 9.76 7.54 -4.71
CA GLY A 107 9.47 8.86 -5.29
C GLY A 107 8.91 8.82 -6.71
N LYS A 108 9.00 7.68 -7.42
CA LYS A 108 8.38 7.48 -8.74
C LYS A 108 6.95 6.94 -8.66
N LEU A 109 6.54 6.43 -7.49
CA LEU A 109 5.21 5.84 -7.33
C LEU A 109 4.14 6.93 -7.24
N LYS A 110 2.95 6.64 -7.78
CA LYS A 110 1.79 7.51 -7.61
C LYS A 110 1.32 7.43 -6.16
N GLY A 111 1.03 8.59 -5.58
CA GLY A 111 0.56 8.71 -4.20
C GLY A 111 -0.13 10.04 -3.95
N TRP A 112 -0.24 10.40 -2.68
CA TRP A 112 -0.86 11.66 -2.26
C TRP A 112 0.22 12.66 -1.89
N HIS A 113 0.09 13.89 -2.39
CA HIS A 113 0.94 15.00 -2.00
C HIS A 113 0.11 15.94 -1.12
N ILE A 114 0.48 16.01 0.16
CA ILE A 114 -0.10 16.90 1.16
C ILE A 114 0.90 18.05 1.32
N GLU A 115 0.61 19.18 0.70
CA GLU A 115 1.49 20.34 0.72
C GLU A 115 1.38 21.07 2.06
N GLY A 116 0.17 21.19 2.61
CA GLY A 116 -0.10 21.88 3.88
C GLY A 116 -0.14 23.42 3.78
N GLY A 117 -0.16 23.94 2.56
CA GLY A 117 -0.29 25.37 2.29
C GLY A 117 -1.72 25.88 2.43
N LYS A 118 -1.89 27.21 2.49
CA LYS A 118 -3.21 27.88 2.60
C LYS A 118 -4.18 27.52 1.46
N PHE A 119 -3.65 27.13 0.30
CA PHE A 119 -4.43 26.77 -0.89
C PHE A 119 -4.57 25.25 -1.05
N ASP A 120 -3.98 24.46 -0.16
CA ASP A 120 -4.15 23.03 -0.15
C ASP A 120 -5.51 22.64 0.45
N ARG A 121 -6.00 21.46 0.10
CA ARG A 121 -7.23 20.94 0.70
C ARG A 121 -6.95 20.45 2.13
N PRO A 122 -7.98 20.38 3.00
CA PRO A 122 -7.83 19.87 4.35
C PRO A 122 -7.24 18.45 4.40
N GLU A 123 -6.34 18.18 5.34
CA GLU A 123 -5.77 16.84 5.56
C GLU A 123 -6.85 15.77 5.80
N THR A 124 -7.98 16.15 6.39
CA THR A 124 -9.13 15.24 6.59
C THR A 124 -9.69 14.71 5.28
N GLU A 125 -9.66 15.50 4.20
CA GLU A 125 -10.08 15.04 2.87
C GLU A 125 -9.07 14.05 2.27
N TYR A 126 -7.78 14.29 2.47
CA TYR A 126 -6.74 13.31 2.11
C TYR A 126 -6.94 11.98 2.83
N ILE A 127 -7.12 12.02 4.15
CA ILE A 127 -7.31 10.82 4.97
C ILE A 127 -8.53 10.04 4.47
N LYS A 128 -9.65 10.74 4.20
CA LYS A 128 -10.86 10.10 3.68
C LYS A 128 -10.60 9.39 2.35
N ASP A 129 -9.97 10.07 1.39
CA ASP A 129 -9.64 9.48 0.08
C ASP A 129 -8.69 8.28 0.19
N ILE A 130 -7.69 8.37 1.06
CA ILE A 130 -6.71 7.29 1.29
C ILE A 130 -7.42 6.08 1.87
N VAL A 131 -8.27 6.27 2.89
CA VAL A 131 -9.04 5.18 3.52
C VAL A 131 -9.98 4.53 2.51
N GLU A 132 -10.73 5.31 1.74
CA GLU A 132 -11.61 4.79 0.68
C GLU A 132 -10.83 4.01 -0.38
N TYR A 133 -9.68 4.53 -0.82
CA TYR A 133 -8.80 3.85 -1.77
C TYR A 133 -8.29 2.52 -1.23
N VAL A 134 -7.79 2.49 0.01
CA VAL A 134 -7.24 1.29 0.64
C VAL A 134 -8.31 0.23 0.81
N ILE A 135 -9.50 0.61 1.29
CA ILE A 135 -10.64 -0.32 1.41
C ILE A 135 -10.97 -0.92 0.05
N LYS A 136 -11.15 -0.09 -0.99
CA LYS A 136 -11.46 -0.56 -2.34
C LYS A 136 -10.37 -1.48 -2.89
N LYS A 137 -9.09 -1.13 -2.67
CA LYS A 137 -7.94 -1.90 -3.13
C LYS A 137 -7.88 -3.29 -2.48
N LEU A 138 -8.07 -3.36 -1.17
CA LEU A 138 -8.06 -4.60 -0.39
C LEU A 138 -9.29 -5.49 -0.69
N MET A 139 -10.46 -4.89 -0.90
CA MET A 139 -11.65 -5.64 -1.32
C MET A 139 -11.43 -6.23 -2.73
N SER A 140 -10.97 -5.42 -3.68
CA SER A 140 -10.69 -5.87 -5.05
C SER A 140 -9.66 -7.01 -5.10
N SER A 141 -8.63 -6.98 -4.25
CA SER A 141 -7.64 -8.06 -4.18
C SER A 141 -8.24 -9.36 -3.61
N LYS A 142 -9.09 -9.27 -2.58
CA LYS A 142 -9.79 -10.44 -2.01
C LYS A 142 -10.75 -11.09 -3.01
N PHE A 143 -11.48 -10.29 -3.79
CA PHE A 143 -12.36 -10.84 -4.83
C PHE A 143 -11.58 -11.55 -5.95
N ARG A 144 -10.37 -11.07 -6.29
CA ARG A 144 -9.50 -11.74 -7.27
C ARG A 144 -8.92 -13.06 -6.76
N SER A 145 -8.59 -13.16 -5.48
CA SER A 145 -8.10 -14.43 -4.90
C SER A 145 -9.23 -15.46 -4.79
N ALA A 146 -10.42 -15.05 -4.35
CA ALA A 146 -11.59 -15.93 -4.27
C ALA A 146 -12.06 -16.42 -5.64
N SER A 147 -11.98 -15.60 -6.70
CA SER A 147 -12.35 -16.06 -8.05
C SER A 147 -11.31 -16.99 -8.67
N ALA A 148 -10.03 -16.89 -8.31
CA ALA A 148 -8.97 -17.75 -8.86
C ALA A 148 -9.05 -19.19 -8.33
N GLU A 149 -9.59 -19.39 -7.12
CA GLU A 149 -9.81 -20.72 -6.54
C GLU A 149 -11.07 -21.41 -7.06
N LEU A 150 -11.95 -20.68 -7.75
CA LEU A 150 -13.23 -21.18 -8.25
C LEU A 150 -13.16 -21.35 -9.77
N THR A 151 -13.04 -22.59 -10.23
CA THR A 151 -13.08 -22.92 -11.65
C THR A 151 -14.52 -23.13 -12.14
N GLY A 152 -14.86 -22.60 -13.32
CA GLY A 152 -16.13 -22.89 -14.00
C GLY A 152 -17.34 -22.02 -13.60
N ILE A 153 -17.13 -20.93 -12.85
CA ILE A 153 -18.23 -20.02 -12.44
C ILE A 153 -18.27 -18.69 -13.21
N ASP A 154 -17.30 -18.43 -14.10
CA ASP A 154 -17.16 -17.14 -14.80
C ASP A 154 -18.37 -16.80 -15.67
N ASP A 155 -18.92 -17.78 -16.39
CA ASP A 155 -20.09 -17.60 -17.25
C ASP A 155 -21.35 -17.27 -16.43
N GLN A 156 -21.50 -17.91 -15.26
CA GLN A 156 -22.62 -17.69 -14.34
C GLN A 156 -22.51 -16.31 -13.67
N LYS A 157 -21.31 -15.92 -13.24
CA LYS A 157 -21.01 -14.60 -12.70
C LYS A 157 -21.29 -13.48 -13.71
N LYS A 158 -20.81 -13.63 -14.95
CA LYS A 158 -21.05 -12.64 -16.02
C LYS A 158 -22.52 -12.50 -16.35
N THR A 159 -23.28 -13.60 -16.28
CA THR A 159 -24.74 -13.59 -16.50
C THR A 159 -25.45 -12.82 -15.39
N ILE A 160 -25.08 -13.03 -14.13
CA ILE A 160 -25.72 -12.36 -13.00
C ILE A 160 -25.35 -10.87 -12.95
N LEU A 161 -24.08 -10.49 -13.21
CA LEU A 161 -23.68 -9.09 -13.29
C LEU A 161 -24.49 -8.31 -14.35
N ARG A 162 -24.73 -8.92 -15.52
CA ARG A 162 -25.62 -8.33 -16.55
C ARG A 162 -27.07 -8.18 -16.12
N LEU A 163 -27.54 -9.03 -15.21
CA LEU A 163 -28.89 -8.93 -14.64
C LEU A 163 -28.97 -7.79 -13.62
N ILE A 164 -27.93 -7.62 -12.80
CA ILE A 164 -27.81 -6.51 -11.81
C ILE A 164 -27.71 -5.16 -12.53
N GLU A 165 -26.99 -5.07 -13.64
CA GLU A 165 -26.83 -3.82 -14.41
C GLU A 165 -28.12 -3.35 -15.10
N LYS A 166 -29.21 -4.12 -15.10
CA LYS A 166 -30.51 -3.66 -15.57
C LYS A 166 -31.22 -2.87 -14.46
N GLU A 167 -31.57 -1.61 -14.77
CA GLU A 167 -32.21 -0.65 -13.85
C GLU A 167 -33.48 -1.16 -13.11
N ASP A 168 -34.15 -2.21 -13.63
CA ASP A 168 -35.38 -2.77 -13.06
C ASP A 168 -35.19 -4.02 -12.17
N SER A 169 -33.96 -4.46 -11.92
CA SER A 169 -33.72 -5.66 -11.10
C SER A 169 -33.65 -5.31 -9.59
N ARG A 170 -34.72 -5.60 -8.85
CA ARG A 170 -34.79 -5.37 -7.38
C ARG A 170 -34.42 -6.61 -6.55
N LEU A 171 -34.47 -7.80 -7.15
CA LEU A 171 -34.17 -9.08 -6.49
C LEU A 171 -33.71 -10.12 -7.51
N ILE A 172 -32.66 -10.87 -7.19
CA ILE A 172 -32.19 -12.01 -7.99
C ILE A 172 -32.14 -13.23 -7.07
N GLY A 173 -32.87 -14.28 -7.44
CA GLY A 173 -32.88 -15.57 -6.73
C GLY A 173 -32.00 -16.60 -7.44
N LEU A 174 -31.17 -17.32 -6.68
CA LEU A 174 -30.36 -18.43 -7.17
C LEU A 174 -31.01 -19.77 -6.77
N TRP A 175 -31.37 -20.62 -7.74
CA TRP A 175 -31.98 -21.93 -7.50
C TRP A 175 -31.25 -23.05 -8.25
N GLY A 176 -31.32 -24.28 -7.73
CA GLY A 176 -30.65 -25.46 -8.30
C GLY A 176 -30.35 -26.55 -7.28
N GLN A 177 -29.80 -27.67 -7.73
CA GLN A 177 -29.51 -28.84 -6.90
C GLN A 177 -28.59 -28.51 -5.70
N GLY A 178 -28.72 -29.26 -4.60
CA GLY A 178 -27.84 -29.14 -3.45
C GLY A 178 -26.37 -29.38 -3.83
N GLY A 179 -25.44 -28.62 -3.25
CA GLY A 179 -24.00 -28.76 -3.51
C GLY A 179 -23.47 -28.13 -4.79
N ILE A 180 -24.32 -27.58 -5.67
CA ILE A 180 -23.90 -27.04 -6.98
C ILE A 180 -23.20 -25.65 -6.91
N GLY A 181 -22.91 -25.15 -5.71
CA GLY A 181 -22.17 -23.89 -5.53
C GLY A 181 -23.00 -22.59 -5.57
N LYS A 182 -24.33 -22.64 -5.36
CA LYS A 182 -25.19 -21.43 -5.36
C LYS A 182 -24.77 -20.38 -4.34
N THR A 183 -24.49 -20.81 -3.10
CA THR A 183 -24.02 -19.92 -2.03
C THR A 183 -22.64 -19.38 -2.37
N THR A 184 -21.73 -20.26 -2.82
CA THR A 184 -20.39 -19.90 -3.28
C THR A 184 -20.42 -18.85 -4.39
N LEU A 185 -21.34 -18.98 -5.35
CA LEU A 185 -21.55 -18.02 -6.43
C LEU A 185 -22.11 -16.68 -5.90
N SER A 186 -23.02 -16.72 -4.93
CA SER A 186 -23.53 -15.52 -4.26
C SER A 186 -22.45 -14.75 -3.49
N ASP A 187 -21.46 -15.45 -2.92
CA ASP A 187 -20.38 -14.83 -2.15
C ASP A 187 -19.33 -14.14 -3.02
N VAL A 188 -19.24 -14.51 -4.31
CA VAL A 188 -18.21 -14.02 -5.25
C VAL A 188 -18.72 -13.11 -6.36
N ILE A 189 -20.03 -12.85 -6.39
CA ILE A 189 -20.69 -11.82 -7.21
C ILE A 189 -20.75 -10.54 -6.41
#